data_AF-A0A8H5HPM7-F1
#
_entry.id   AF-A0A8H5HPM7-F1
#
_cell.length_a   1.000
_cell.length_b   1.000
_cell.length_c   1.000
_cell.angle_alpha   90.00
_cell.angle_beta   90.00
_cell.angle_gamma   90.00
#
_symmetry.space_group_name_H-M   'P 1'
#
loop_
_entity.id
_entity.type
_entity.pdbx_description
1 polymer ?
#
loop_
_entity_poly.entity_id
_entity_poly.type
_entity_poly.pdbx_seq_one_letter_code
_entity_poly.pdbx_strand_id
1 'polypeptide(L)'
;MLSLDYLDMPQARKRKTPIVSIGNANSSSSPLLSRTTIRRFHVLLKHQAQLQSVKDVDARTVQALADVKHQISELGGLEEYQRLSAVGQGTDRGGGSEKVLIGWLKDMGVHKRCPPKLRLLEVGALKPDNYRSCSSWVDVTPMDLRSRHPSILEQDFLQLEMEEHREKWDAISLSLVLNFVPEAKDRGRMLRLAHDFLMPGGLLFLAVRLLIPTPSPLTPMDDSHPQWNSFLFPASLIPDMSTFHISGA
;
A
#
# COMPACT_ATOMS: atom_id res chain seq x y z
N MET A 1 53.64 -46.05 -8.31
CA MET A 1 53.93 -45.19 -9.49
C MET A 1 52.84 -45.49 -10.51
N LEU A 2 51.92 -44.54 -10.76
CA LEU A 2 50.75 -44.63 -11.67
C LEU A 2 49.67 -45.67 -11.20
N SER A 3 48.37 -45.36 -11.02
CA SER A 3 47.35 -44.69 -11.88
C SER A 3 46.98 -45.55 -13.09
N LEU A 4 45.73 -45.72 -13.55
CA LEU A 4 44.44 -45.14 -13.13
C LEU A 4 43.68 -46.19 -12.24
N ASP A 5 42.35 -46.31 -12.08
CA ASP A 5 41.15 -45.53 -12.53
C ASP A 5 39.95 -45.74 -11.58
N TYR A 6 38.97 -44.82 -11.61
CA TYR A 6 37.56 -45.04 -11.22
C TYR A 6 36.67 -43.94 -11.81
N LEU A 7 35.95 -44.26 -12.89
CA LEU A 7 35.02 -43.35 -13.56
C LEU A 7 33.76 -43.11 -12.71
N ASP A 8 33.50 -41.84 -12.37
CA ASP A 8 32.29 -41.41 -11.66
C ASP A 8 31.07 -41.43 -12.59
N MET A 9 30.02 -42.20 -12.24
CA MET A 9 28.76 -42.24 -12.98
C MET A 9 27.70 -41.35 -12.30
N PRO A 10 27.12 -40.36 -12.98
CA PRO A 10 26.15 -39.46 -12.37
C PRO A 10 24.84 -40.20 -12.04
N GLN A 11 24.53 -40.34 -10.75
CA GLN A 11 23.28 -40.95 -10.31
C GLN A 11 22.06 -40.10 -10.72
N ALA A 12 21.12 -40.72 -11.42
CA ALA A 12 19.91 -40.07 -11.92
C ALA A 12 19.02 -39.53 -10.77
N ARG A 13 18.80 -38.22 -10.75
CA ARG A 13 17.91 -37.54 -9.78
C ARG A 13 16.46 -38.02 -9.97
N LYS A 14 15.96 -38.83 -9.04
CA LYS A 14 14.55 -39.26 -9.00
C LYS A 14 13.63 -38.03 -8.89
N ARG A 15 12.82 -37.77 -9.93
CA ARG A 15 11.79 -36.73 -9.92
C ARG A 15 10.70 -37.13 -8.91
N LYS A 16 10.45 -36.29 -7.91
CA LYS A 16 9.33 -36.48 -6.97
C LYS A 16 8.03 -36.03 -7.65
N THR A 17 7.09 -36.95 -7.85
CA THR A 17 5.71 -36.62 -8.23
C THR A 17 4.97 -35.96 -7.07
N PRO A 18 4.06 -35.01 -7.32
CA PRO A 18 3.27 -34.38 -6.28
C PRO A 18 2.22 -35.36 -5.74
N ILE A 19 2.20 -35.57 -4.43
CA ILE A 19 1.16 -36.34 -3.74
C ILE A 19 -0.05 -35.40 -3.58
N VAL A 20 -1.11 -35.64 -4.34
CA VAL A 20 -2.38 -34.92 -4.17
C VAL A 20 -3.09 -35.52 -2.95
N SER A 21 -2.99 -34.83 -1.81
CA SER A 21 -3.84 -35.09 -0.65
C SER A 21 -5.20 -34.41 -0.90
N ILE A 22 -6.26 -35.21 -0.96
CA ILE A 22 -7.63 -34.70 -0.93
C ILE A 22 -7.96 -34.42 0.55
N GLY A 23 -7.79 -33.17 0.96
CA GLY A 23 -8.06 -32.69 2.32
C GLY A 23 -8.70 -31.31 2.28
N ASN A 24 -9.75 -31.14 3.10
CA ASN A 24 -10.69 -30.00 3.18
C ASN A 24 -10.25 -28.68 2.55
N ALA A 25 -11.11 -28.17 1.66
CA ALA A 25 -10.96 -26.90 0.97
C ALA A 25 -11.17 -25.68 1.89
N ASN A 26 -10.23 -25.44 2.81
CA ASN A 26 -9.97 -24.08 3.26
C ASN A 26 -9.26 -23.33 2.13
N SER A 27 -9.87 -22.25 1.65
CA SER A 27 -9.52 -21.54 0.41
C SER A 27 -8.18 -20.81 0.50
N SER A 28 -7.09 -21.57 0.38
CA SER A 28 -5.75 -21.06 0.11
C SER A 28 -5.67 -20.54 -1.33
N SER A 29 -6.35 -19.41 -1.59
CA SER A 29 -6.25 -18.68 -2.86
C SER A 29 -4.78 -18.46 -3.18
N SER A 30 -4.34 -18.96 -4.34
CA SER A 30 -2.92 -18.91 -4.69
C SER A 30 -2.43 -17.46 -4.72
N PRO A 31 -1.15 -17.18 -4.37
CA PRO A 31 -0.66 -15.80 -4.31
C PRO A 31 -0.86 -15.01 -5.61
N LEU A 32 -0.81 -15.70 -6.76
CA LEU A 32 -1.09 -15.13 -8.09
C LEU A 32 -2.56 -14.73 -8.27
N LEU A 33 -3.51 -15.55 -7.80
CA LEU A 33 -4.93 -15.23 -7.84
C LEU A 33 -5.24 -14.05 -6.91
N SER A 34 -4.74 -14.05 -5.66
CA SER A 34 -4.91 -12.90 -4.75
C SER A 34 -4.35 -11.61 -5.33
N ARG A 35 -3.13 -11.63 -5.91
CA ARG A 35 -2.51 -10.47 -6.59
C ARG A 35 -3.36 -9.96 -7.75
N THR A 36 -3.91 -10.86 -8.56
CA THR A 36 -4.73 -10.51 -9.74
C THR A 36 -6.06 -9.87 -9.31
N THR A 37 -6.73 -10.43 -8.30
CA THR A 37 -7.96 -9.87 -7.74
C THR A 37 -7.73 -8.48 -7.13
N ILE A 38 -6.66 -8.30 -6.33
CA ILE A 38 -6.27 -6.99 -5.76
C ILE A 38 -6.02 -5.96 -6.88
N ARG A 39 -5.30 -6.34 -7.95
CA ARG A 39 -5.08 -5.45 -9.13
C ARG A 39 -6.41 -5.04 -9.78
N ARG A 40 -7.33 -5.99 -9.99
CA ARG A 40 -8.65 -5.70 -10.59
C ARG A 40 -9.48 -4.76 -9.71
N PHE A 41 -9.46 -4.96 -8.39
CA PHE A 41 -10.08 -4.03 -7.44
C PHE A 41 -9.52 -2.61 -7.54
N HIS A 42 -8.20 -2.42 -7.60
CA HIS A 42 -7.62 -1.07 -7.75
C HIS A 42 -8.06 -0.37 -9.05
N VAL A 43 -8.14 -1.11 -10.17
CA VAL A 43 -8.62 -0.55 -11.44
C VAL A 43 -10.09 -0.13 -11.34
N LEU A 44 -10.94 -0.99 -10.78
CA LEU A 44 -12.37 -0.71 -10.63
C LEU A 44 -12.65 0.42 -9.64
N LEU A 45 -11.98 0.45 -8.48
CA LEU A 45 -12.14 1.51 -7.49
C LEU A 45 -11.66 2.86 -8.04
N LYS A 46 -10.55 2.89 -8.81
CA LYS A 46 -10.12 4.10 -9.51
C LYS A 46 -11.15 4.54 -10.55
N HIS A 47 -11.66 3.62 -11.37
CA HIS A 47 -12.66 3.95 -12.40
C HIS A 47 -13.97 4.46 -11.76
N GLN A 48 -14.42 3.83 -10.67
CA GLN A 48 -15.58 4.31 -9.90
C GLN A 48 -15.35 5.74 -9.41
N ALA A 49 -14.20 6.01 -8.79
CA ALA A 49 -13.89 7.32 -8.24
C ALA A 49 -13.76 8.41 -9.32
N GLN A 50 -13.29 8.06 -10.52
CA GLN A 50 -13.30 8.95 -11.70
C GLN A 50 -14.72 9.22 -12.21
N LEU A 51 -15.58 8.21 -12.32
CA LEU A 51 -16.98 8.39 -12.72
C LEU A 51 -17.77 9.22 -11.69
N GLN A 52 -17.40 9.15 -10.40
CA GLN A 52 -17.99 9.95 -9.33
C GLN A 52 -17.51 11.41 -9.28
N SER A 53 -16.40 11.78 -9.94
CA SER A 53 -15.93 13.17 -9.97
C SER A 53 -16.42 13.97 -11.19
N VAL A 54 -17.11 13.32 -12.14
CA VAL A 54 -17.76 13.98 -13.28
C VAL A 54 -18.90 14.89 -12.80
N LYS A 55 -18.85 16.17 -13.16
CA LYS A 55 -19.87 17.17 -12.79
C LYS A 55 -21.17 16.98 -13.58
N ASP A 56 -21.06 16.80 -14.89
CA ASP A 56 -22.19 16.63 -15.80
C ASP A 56 -22.46 15.13 -15.99
N VAL A 57 -23.26 14.57 -15.09
CA VAL A 57 -23.57 13.12 -15.07
C VAL A 57 -24.56 12.78 -16.19
N ASP A 58 -24.03 12.31 -17.33
CA ASP A 58 -24.85 11.79 -18.43
C ASP A 58 -25.31 10.33 -18.17
N ALA A 59 -26.30 9.87 -18.94
CA ALA A 59 -26.84 8.51 -18.78
C ALA A 59 -25.79 7.40 -18.95
N ARG A 60 -24.73 7.65 -19.72
CA ARG A 60 -23.60 6.70 -19.89
C ARG A 60 -22.73 6.65 -18.64
N THR A 61 -22.50 7.78 -17.98
CA THR A 61 -21.79 7.88 -16.71
C THR A 61 -22.54 7.14 -15.61
N VAL A 62 -23.88 7.26 -15.56
CA VAL A 62 -24.74 6.49 -14.64
C VAL A 62 -24.62 4.99 -14.90
N GLN A 63 -24.71 4.55 -16.15
CA GLN A 63 -24.60 3.13 -16.51
C GLN A 63 -23.21 2.58 -16.19
N ALA A 64 -22.14 3.26 -16.59
CA ALA A 64 -20.77 2.84 -16.30
C ALA A 64 -20.50 2.76 -14.79
N LEU A 65 -21.08 3.66 -13.99
CA LEU A 65 -20.99 3.61 -12.53
C LEU A 65 -21.71 2.36 -11.98
N ALA A 66 -22.88 2.02 -12.51
CA ALA A 66 -23.60 0.80 -12.15
C ALA A 66 -22.80 -0.46 -12.52
N ASP A 67 -22.24 -0.52 -13.72
CA ASP A 67 -21.44 -1.65 -14.21
C ASP A 67 -20.15 -1.85 -13.37
N VAL A 68 -19.48 -0.75 -12.99
CA VAL A 68 -18.31 -0.81 -12.11
C VAL A 68 -18.68 -1.27 -10.71
N LYS A 69 -19.79 -0.77 -10.14
CA LYS A 69 -20.31 -1.24 -8.84
C LYS A 69 -20.68 -2.72 -8.88
N HIS A 70 -21.29 -3.19 -9.97
CA HIS A 70 -21.59 -4.61 -10.18
C HIS A 70 -20.31 -5.45 -10.16
N GLN A 71 -19.31 -5.08 -10.96
CA GLN A 71 -18.03 -5.80 -10.99
C GLN A 71 -17.28 -5.79 -9.64
N ILE A 72 -17.38 -4.71 -8.87
CA ILE A 72 -16.82 -4.67 -7.50
C ILE A 72 -17.57 -5.66 -6.60
N SER A 73 -18.90 -5.73 -6.71
CA SER A 73 -19.74 -6.68 -5.97
C SER A 73 -19.42 -8.14 -6.33
N GLU A 74 -19.29 -8.46 -7.63
CA GLU A 74 -18.92 -9.79 -8.12
C GLU A 74 -17.56 -10.29 -7.61
N LEU A 75 -16.63 -9.37 -7.33
CA LEU A 75 -15.32 -9.71 -6.75
C LEU A 75 -15.35 -9.89 -5.22
N GLY A 76 -16.52 -9.78 -4.58
CA GLY A 76 -16.68 -9.86 -3.12
C GLY A 76 -16.69 -8.49 -2.40
N GLY A 77 -16.78 -7.39 -3.15
CA GLY A 77 -16.89 -6.04 -2.61
C GLY A 77 -15.62 -5.52 -1.91
N LEU A 78 -15.75 -4.37 -1.25
CA LEU A 78 -14.64 -3.74 -0.54
C LEU A 78 -14.12 -4.61 0.63
N GLU A 79 -15.00 -5.42 1.23
CA GLU A 79 -14.66 -6.39 2.26
C GLU A 79 -13.60 -7.39 1.79
N GLU A 80 -13.85 -8.06 0.65
CA GLU A 80 -12.90 -9.01 0.09
C GLU A 80 -11.60 -8.32 -0.36
N TYR A 81 -11.68 -7.09 -0.88
CA TYR A 81 -10.49 -6.28 -1.16
C TYR A 81 -9.64 -6.02 0.10
N GLN A 82 -10.24 -5.55 1.20
CA GLN A 82 -9.52 -5.27 2.45
C GLN A 82 -8.96 -6.56 3.06
N ARG A 83 -9.72 -7.67 3.04
CA ARG A 83 -9.27 -8.99 3.49
C ARG A 83 -8.07 -9.50 2.69
N LEU A 84 -8.17 -9.50 1.36
CA LEU A 84 -7.08 -9.93 0.48
C LEU A 84 -5.83 -9.05 0.63
N SER A 85 -6.00 -7.74 0.83
CA SER A 85 -4.90 -6.81 1.05
C SER A 85 -4.20 -7.03 2.40
N ALA A 86 -4.97 -7.27 3.47
CA ALA A 86 -4.44 -7.61 4.79
C ALA A 86 -3.69 -8.96 4.80
N VAL A 87 -4.15 -9.95 4.01
CA VAL A 87 -3.42 -11.21 3.75
C VAL A 87 -2.19 -10.98 2.85
N GLY A 88 -2.26 -10.02 1.92
CA GLY A 88 -1.14 -9.59 1.08
C GLY A 88 0.04 -9.01 1.87
N GLN A 89 -0.23 -8.38 3.02
CA GLN A 89 0.77 -7.92 3.99
C GLN A 89 1.38 -9.05 4.85
N GLY A 90 1.10 -10.32 4.55
CA GLY A 90 1.66 -11.47 5.26
C GLY A 90 3.20 -11.50 5.24
N THR A 91 3.82 -12.01 6.30
CA THR A 91 5.29 -12.13 6.39
C THR A 91 5.86 -13.11 5.36
N ASP A 92 5.05 -14.08 4.91
CA ASP A 92 5.27 -14.99 3.80
C ASP A 92 5.32 -14.30 2.42
N ARG A 93 4.88 -13.03 2.33
CA ARG A 93 4.70 -12.27 1.08
C ARG A 93 5.53 -10.99 1.02
N GLY A 94 6.55 -10.89 1.87
CA GLY A 94 7.42 -9.72 2.03
C GLY A 94 7.03 -8.83 3.24
N GLY A 95 5.79 -8.91 3.71
CA GLY A 95 5.20 -7.92 4.62
C GLY A 95 4.64 -6.71 3.88
N GLY A 96 4.08 -5.76 4.62
CA GLY A 96 3.66 -4.49 4.05
C GLY A 96 4.78 -3.43 4.09
N SER A 97 4.39 -2.23 3.68
CA SER A 97 5.23 -1.04 3.65
C SER A 97 5.73 -0.59 5.01
N GLU A 98 5.05 -0.95 6.10
CA GLU A 98 5.43 -0.62 7.48
C GLU A 98 6.86 -1.08 7.79
N LYS A 99 7.29 -2.20 7.23
CA LYS A 99 8.67 -2.70 7.40
C LYS A 99 9.71 -1.81 6.73
N VAL A 100 9.39 -1.20 5.59
CA VAL A 100 10.29 -0.29 4.87
C VAL A 100 10.45 1.00 5.69
N LEU A 101 9.33 1.57 6.16
CA LEU A 101 9.34 2.74 7.04
C LEU A 101 10.12 2.48 8.33
N ILE A 102 9.83 1.37 9.02
CA ILE A 102 10.56 0.98 10.24
C ILE A 102 12.04 0.71 9.99
N GLY A 103 12.41 0.17 8.82
CA GLY A 103 13.81 0.02 8.40
C GLY A 103 14.51 1.38 8.34
N TRP A 104 13.98 2.31 7.56
CA TRP A 104 14.56 3.65 7.42
C TRP A 104 14.59 4.45 8.73
N LEU A 105 13.55 4.36 9.56
CA LEU A 105 13.55 4.96 10.90
C LEU A 105 14.64 4.34 11.79
N LYS A 106 14.96 3.05 11.62
CA LYS A 106 16.08 2.42 12.33
C LYS A 106 17.43 2.90 11.83
N ASP A 107 17.61 3.01 10.51
CA ASP A 107 18.85 3.48 9.89
C ASP A 107 19.18 4.93 10.28
N MET A 108 18.16 5.80 10.36
CA MET A 108 18.26 7.16 10.91
C MET A 108 18.42 7.24 12.44
N GLY A 109 18.56 6.10 13.12
CA GLY A 109 18.77 6.03 14.57
C GLY A 109 17.57 6.45 15.43
N VAL A 110 16.36 6.61 14.86
CA VAL A 110 15.17 7.08 15.59
C VAL A 110 14.86 6.18 16.78
N HIS A 111 14.97 4.86 16.58
CA HIS A 111 14.78 3.84 17.62
C HIS A 111 15.76 3.91 18.81
N LYS A 112 16.83 4.71 18.73
CA LYS A 112 17.82 4.91 19.80
C LYS A 112 17.60 6.19 20.58
N ARG A 113 16.66 7.05 20.14
CA ARG A 113 16.35 8.31 20.81
C ARG A 113 15.66 8.01 22.15
N CYS A 114 16.01 8.79 23.17
CA CYS A 114 15.29 8.78 24.44
C CYS A 114 13.86 9.37 24.24
N PRO A 115 12.93 9.12 25.18
CA PRO A 115 11.57 9.66 25.11
C PRO A 115 11.52 11.19 24.86
N PRO A 116 10.47 11.71 24.19
CA PRO A 116 9.21 11.04 23.83
C PRO A 116 9.33 10.01 22.69
N LYS A 117 8.30 9.16 22.55
CA LYS A 117 8.17 8.25 21.40
C LYS A 117 7.86 9.04 20.13
N LEU A 118 8.26 8.50 18.97
CA LEU A 118 7.89 9.02 17.66
C LEU A 118 6.36 8.94 17.48
N ARG A 119 5.65 10.06 17.34
CA ARG A 119 4.21 10.08 17.03
C ARG A 119 4.02 9.87 15.53
N LEU A 120 3.45 8.72 15.16
CA LEU A 120 3.20 8.30 13.78
C LEU A 120 1.70 8.25 13.49
N LEU A 121 1.25 9.00 12.48
CA LEU A 121 -0.08 8.82 11.88
C LEU A 121 0.03 7.83 10.71
N GLU A 122 -0.65 6.69 10.80
CA GLU A 122 -0.77 5.72 9.71
C GLU A 122 -2.13 5.91 9.04
N VAL A 123 -2.14 6.43 7.81
CA VAL A 123 -3.37 6.61 7.01
C VAL A 123 -3.53 5.42 6.07
N GLY A 124 -4.74 4.86 5.97
CA GLY A 124 -5.02 3.66 5.19
C GLY A 124 -4.74 2.35 5.94
N ALA A 125 -4.85 2.37 7.28
CA ALA A 125 -4.48 1.25 8.12
C ALA A 125 -5.44 0.05 7.96
N LEU A 126 -4.91 -1.09 7.48
CA LEU A 126 -5.67 -2.34 7.38
C LEU A 126 -5.63 -3.20 8.66
N LYS A 127 -4.67 -2.95 9.55
CA LYS A 127 -4.48 -3.67 10.81
C LYS A 127 -4.01 -2.71 11.91
N PRO A 128 -4.47 -2.88 13.17
CA PRO A 128 -4.09 -2.00 14.28
C PRO A 128 -2.65 -2.24 14.76
N ASP A 129 -2.08 -3.42 14.48
CA ASP A 129 -0.87 -3.93 15.13
C ASP A 129 0.35 -4.00 14.19
N ASN A 130 0.27 -3.42 12.99
CA ASN A 130 1.38 -3.33 12.02
C ASN A 130 2.71 -2.87 12.64
N TYR A 131 2.64 -1.96 13.62
CA TYR A 131 3.79 -1.37 14.31
C TYR A 131 4.07 -1.94 15.71
N ARG A 132 3.36 -2.99 16.14
CA ARG A 132 3.44 -3.55 17.51
C ARG A 132 4.86 -3.91 17.95
N SER A 133 5.70 -4.35 17.02
CA SER A 133 7.12 -4.68 17.22
C SER A 133 8.00 -3.48 17.60
N CYS A 134 7.50 -2.26 17.41
CA CYS A 134 8.20 -0.99 17.64
C CYS A 134 7.53 -0.11 18.70
N SER A 135 6.53 -0.65 19.40
CA SER A 135 5.71 0.04 20.42
C SER A 135 6.50 0.61 21.62
N SER A 136 7.77 0.25 21.81
CA SER A 136 8.66 0.86 22.80
C SER A 136 9.15 2.26 22.41
N TRP A 137 9.24 2.58 21.11
CA TRP A 137 9.82 3.84 20.60
C TRP A 137 8.94 4.56 19.56
N VAL A 138 7.89 3.92 19.05
CA VAL A 138 6.85 4.53 18.21
C VAL A 138 5.51 4.52 18.97
N ASP A 139 4.79 5.62 18.90
CA ASP A 139 3.39 5.76 19.29
C ASP A 139 2.56 5.98 18.01
N VAL A 140 1.56 5.12 17.76
CA VAL A 140 0.88 5.06 16.46
C VAL A 140 -0.60 5.36 16.60
N THR A 141 -1.08 6.31 15.78
CA THR A 141 -2.50 6.53 15.52
C THR A 141 -2.85 5.95 14.15
N PRO A 142 -3.49 4.77 14.08
CA PRO A 142 -3.95 4.20 12.82
C PRO A 142 -5.33 4.76 12.43
N MET A 143 -5.48 5.12 11.16
CA MET A 143 -6.70 5.71 10.58
C MET A 143 -7.02 5.08 9.22
N ASP A 144 -8.29 4.90 8.90
CA ASP A 144 -8.77 4.49 7.57
C ASP A 144 -10.10 5.17 7.24
N LEU A 145 -10.42 5.34 5.95
CA LEU A 145 -11.67 5.97 5.51
C LEU A 145 -12.89 5.05 5.73
N ARG A 146 -12.68 3.73 5.79
CA ARG A 146 -13.70 2.68 5.96
C ARG A 146 -13.10 1.55 6.80
N SER A 147 -12.87 1.87 8.07
CA SER A 147 -12.23 0.99 9.03
C SER A 147 -13.01 -0.31 9.21
N ARG A 148 -12.28 -1.41 9.40
CA ARG A 148 -12.85 -2.71 9.77
C ARG A 148 -12.45 -3.16 11.18
N HIS A 149 -11.85 -2.28 11.96
CA HIS A 149 -11.31 -2.64 13.26
C HIS A 149 -11.54 -1.51 14.29
N PRO A 150 -12.09 -1.78 15.48
CA PRO A 150 -12.46 -0.73 16.45
C PRO A 150 -11.26 0.06 17.00
N SER A 151 -10.05 -0.49 16.90
CA SER A 151 -8.80 0.21 17.24
C SER A 151 -8.15 0.97 16.07
N ILE A 152 -8.84 1.12 14.94
CA ILE A 152 -8.43 1.95 13.80
C ILE A 152 -9.50 3.03 13.62
N LEU A 153 -9.09 4.29 13.69
CA LEU A 153 -9.97 5.45 13.60
C LEU A 153 -10.61 5.54 12.20
N GLU A 154 -11.94 5.44 12.14
CA GLU A 154 -12.68 5.66 10.89
C GLU A 154 -12.85 7.17 10.66
N GLN A 155 -12.05 7.74 9.75
CA GLN A 155 -12.07 9.18 9.47
C GLN A 155 -11.46 9.47 8.09
N ASP A 156 -12.00 10.48 7.39
CA ASP A 156 -11.40 10.99 6.16
C ASP A 156 -10.21 11.91 6.49
N PHE A 157 -9.00 11.53 6.05
CA PHE A 157 -7.80 12.35 6.18
C PHE A 157 -7.95 13.73 5.52
N LEU A 158 -8.76 13.85 4.46
CA LEU A 158 -9.05 15.12 3.81
C LEU A 158 -10.03 16.01 4.60
N GLN A 159 -10.60 15.51 5.69
CA GLN A 159 -11.53 16.21 6.59
C GLN A 159 -10.98 16.36 8.02
N LEU A 160 -9.66 16.20 8.22
CA LEU A 160 -9.04 16.53 9.51
C LEU A 160 -9.00 18.04 9.70
N GLU A 161 -9.45 18.48 10.87
CA GLU A 161 -9.43 19.89 11.26
C GLU A 161 -7.99 20.38 11.46
N MET A 162 -7.68 21.55 10.90
CA MET A 162 -6.30 22.05 10.83
C MET A 162 -5.77 22.41 12.22
N GLU A 163 -6.62 22.99 13.05
CA GLU A 163 -6.37 23.45 14.41
C GLU A 163 -6.01 22.29 15.36
N GLU A 164 -6.55 21.09 15.12
CA GLU A 164 -6.32 19.90 15.95
C GLU A 164 -5.09 19.10 15.54
N HIS A 165 -4.59 19.28 14.32
CA HIS A 165 -3.58 18.41 13.70
C HIS A 165 -2.30 19.12 13.22
N ARG A 166 -2.28 20.45 13.13
CA ARG A 166 -1.08 21.24 12.78
C ARG A 166 0.12 20.88 13.65
N GLU A 167 1.25 20.61 13.02
CA GLU A 167 2.55 20.30 13.66
C GLU A 167 2.50 19.18 14.73
N LYS A 168 1.52 18.27 14.64
CA LYS A 168 1.23 17.25 15.65
C LYS A 168 2.04 15.98 15.52
N TRP A 169 2.55 15.66 14.33
CA TRP A 169 3.15 14.36 14.05
C TRP A 169 4.64 14.46 13.76
N ASP A 170 5.43 13.56 14.36
CA ASP A 170 6.84 13.36 14.02
C ASP A 170 6.97 12.63 12.66
N ALA A 171 6.01 11.77 12.34
CA ALA A 171 5.92 11.09 11.05
C ALA A 171 4.47 10.88 10.59
N ILE A 172 4.24 10.90 9.28
CA ILE A 172 2.98 10.51 8.64
C ILE A 172 3.29 9.47 7.56
N SER A 173 2.51 8.40 7.54
CA SER A 173 2.59 7.32 6.55
C SER A 173 1.36 7.35 5.66
N LEU A 174 1.61 7.64 4.37
CA LEU A 174 0.62 7.60 3.29
C LEU A 174 0.96 6.42 2.37
N SER A 175 0.71 5.19 2.84
CA SER A 175 1.03 4.00 2.07
C SER A 175 -0.13 3.60 1.14
N LEU A 176 0.09 3.74 -0.16
CA LEU A 176 -0.87 3.46 -1.25
C LEU A 176 -2.17 4.27 -1.20
N VAL A 177 -2.39 5.13 -0.19
CA VAL A 177 -3.57 6.00 -0.03
C VAL A 177 -3.73 6.93 -1.23
N LEU A 178 -2.65 7.56 -1.72
CA LEU A 178 -2.70 8.46 -2.88
C LEU A 178 -3.16 7.76 -4.17
N ASN A 179 -3.04 6.43 -4.27
CA ASN A 179 -3.56 5.68 -5.42
C ASN A 179 -5.10 5.62 -5.45
N PHE A 180 -5.78 5.93 -4.34
CA PHE A 180 -7.23 5.95 -4.22
C PHE A 180 -7.87 7.33 -4.35
N VAL A 181 -7.08 8.41 -4.31
CA VAL A 181 -7.60 9.78 -4.48
C VAL A 181 -7.71 10.08 -5.98
N PRO A 182 -8.91 10.20 -6.57
CA PRO A 182 -9.11 10.26 -8.03
C PRO A 182 -8.53 11.53 -8.65
N GLU A 183 -8.75 12.66 -7.98
CA GLU A 183 -8.48 13.99 -8.48
C GLU A 183 -7.06 14.46 -8.17
N ALA A 184 -6.40 15.12 -9.15
CA ALA A 184 -5.05 15.65 -8.97
C ALA A 184 -4.99 16.74 -7.89
N LYS A 185 -5.99 17.64 -7.88
CA LYS A 185 -6.17 18.67 -6.85
C LYS A 185 -6.24 18.09 -5.43
N ASP A 186 -6.92 16.96 -5.26
CA ASP A 186 -7.17 16.37 -3.94
C ASP A 186 -5.97 15.53 -3.48
N ARG A 187 -5.20 14.93 -4.41
CA ARG A 187 -3.85 14.41 -4.11
C ARG A 187 -2.90 15.53 -3.63
N GLY A 188 -2.89 16.67 -4.32
CA GLY A 188 -2.11 17.84 -3.92
C GLY A 188 -2.59 18.47 -2.60
N ARG A 189 -3.89 18.38 -2.28
CA ARG A 189 -4.43 18.76 -0.97
C ARG A 189 -4.01 17.79 0.13
N MET A 190 -4.06 16.48 -0.12
CA MET A 190 -3.59 15.45 0.83
C MET A 190 -2.12 15.66 1.21
N LEU A 191 -1.24 15.94 0.23
CA LEU A 191 0.18 16.22 0.50
C LEU A 191 0.41 17.52 1.29
N ARG A 192 -0.39 18.57 1.04
CA ARG A 192 -0.33 19.82 1.82
C ARG A 192 -0.82 19.63 3.26
N LEU A 193 -1.94 18.93 3.46
CA LEU A 193 -2.40 18.58 4.81
C LEU A 193 -1.34 17.75 5.56
N ALA A 194 -0.73 16.77 4.90
CA ALA A 194 0.35 15.99 5.50
C ALA A 194 1.59 16.84 5.84
N HIS A 195 1.94 17.83 5.01
CA HIS A 195 2.98 18.81 5.35
C HIS A 195 2.60 19.63 6.59
N ASP A 196 1.42 20.24 6.61
CA ASP A 196 0.99 21.14 7.69
C ASP A 196 0.76 20.41 9.03
N PHE A 197 0.43 19.11 8.98
CA PHE A 197 0.28 18.26 10.17
C PHE A 197 1.60 17.69 10.70
N LEU A 198 2.67 17.71 9.90
CA LEU A 198 4.02 17.34 10.36
C LEU A 198 4.63 18.50 11.15
N MET A 199 5.28 18.18 12.26
CA MET A 199 6.10 19.16 12.97
C MET A 199 7.33 19.56 12.14
N PRO A 200 8.00 20.70 12.44
CA PRO A 200 9.25 21.07 11.78
C PRO A 200 10.30 19.96 11.84
N GLY A 201 10.76 19.49 10.68
CA GLY A 201 11.69 18.36 10.57
C GLY A 201 11.05 16.96 10.63
N GLY A 202 9.72 16.88 10.70
CA GLY A 202 8.95 15.63 10.63
C GLY A 202 9.07 14.93 9.28
N LEU A 203 8.64 13.66 9.23
CA LEU A 203 8.89 12.73 8.13
C LEU A 203 7.61 12.30 7.41
N LEU A 204 7.51 12.55 6.10
CA LEU A 204 6.46 11.98 5.25
C LEU A 204 6.96 10.71 4.57
N PHE A 205 6.40 9.56 4.94
CA PHE A 205 6.55 8.32 4.19
C PHE A 205 5.44 8.20 3.16
N LEU A 206 5.82 8.03 1.89
CA LEU A 206 4.91 7.91 0.77
C LEU A 206 5.22 6.63 0.01
N ALA A 207 4.29 5.67 -0.01
CA ALA A 207 4.35 4.54 -0.93
C ALA A 207 3.29 4.71 -2.00
N VAL A 208 3.68 4.62 -3.27
CA VAL A 208 2.75 4.71 -4.41
C VAL A 208 3.05 3.61 -5.41
N ARG A 209 1.99 2.97 -5.93
CA ARG A 209 2.13 2.22 -7.19
C ARG A 209 2.25 3.25 -8.30
N LEU A 210 3.42 3.32 -8.94
CA LEU A 210 3.47 3.88 -10.28
C LEU A 210 2.69 2.94 -11.20
N LEU A 211 1.76 3.48 -11.98
CA LEU A 211 1.21 2.79 -13.13
C LEU A 211 2.32 2.70 -14.18
N ILE A 212 3.13 1.66 -14.10
CA ILE A 212 3.97 1.23 -15.22
C ILE A 212 2.99 0.95 -16.37
N PRO A 213 3.12 1.61 -17.54
CA PRO A 213 2.35 1.25 -18.72
C PRO A 213 2.53 -0.24 -18.96
N THR A 214 1.43 -0.96 -19.25
CA THR A 214 1.47 -2.42 -19.42
C THR A 214 2.66 -2.82 -20.29
N PRO A 215 3.56 -3.72 -19.82
CA PRO A 215 4.69 -4.13 -20.63
C PRO A 215 4.18 -4.65 -21.97
N SER A 216 4.88 -4.28 -23.04
CA SER A 216 4.70 -4.93 -24.34
C SER A 216 4.75 -6.46 -24.13
N PRO A 217 3.94 -7.27 -24.83
CA PRO A 217 3.83 -8.72 -24.61
C PRO A 217 5.14 -9.53 -24.80
N LEU A 218 6.26 -8.86 -25.07
CA LEU A 218 7.60 -9.42 -25.26
C LEU A 218 8.48 -9.39 -24.01
N THR A 219 8.08 -8.74 -22.90
CA THR A 219 8.85 -8.73 -21.64
C THR A 219 8.07 -9.41 -20.50
N PRO A 220 8.46 -10.63 -20.09
CA PRO A 220 7.98 -11.24 -18.85
C PRO A 220 8.38 -10.35 -17.66
N MET A 221 7.45 -10.09 -16.75
CA MET A 221 7.75 -9.31 -15.54
C MET A 221 8.53 -10.18 -14.54
N ASP A 222 9.62 -9.66 -14.00
CA ASP A 222 10.25 -10.24 -12.82
C ASP A 222 9.37 -9.97 -11.60
N ASP A 223 8.83 -11.04 -11.00
CA ASP A 223 7.96 -10.98 -9.83
C ASP A 223 8.72 -10.73 -8.51
N SER A 224 10.06 -10.66 -8.53
CA SER A 224 10.90 -10.49 -7.34
C SER A 224 10.88 -9.09 -6.72
N HIS A 225 10.53 -8.06 -7.51
CA HIS A 225 10.55 -6.66 -7.07
C HIS A 225 9.21 -6.18 -6.46
N PRO A 226 9.24 -5.31 -5.42
CA PRO A 226 8.03 -4.66 -4.91
C PRO A 226 7.39 -3.78 -5.99
N GLN A 227 6.08 -3.93 -6.20
CA GLN A 227 5.33 -3.26 -7.28
C GLN A 227 4.85 -1.85 -6.91
N TRP A 228 5.57 -1.20 -6.00
CA TRP A 228 5.32 0.12 -5.48
C TRP A 228 6.66 0.78 -5.16
N ASN A 229 6.78 2.05 -5.49
CA ASN A 229 7.92 2.85 -5.09
C ASN A 229 7.59 3.50 -3.74
N SER A 230 8.47 3.31 -2.78
CA SER A 230 8.43 3.97 -1.49
C SER A 230 9.44 5.11 -1.47
N PHE A 231 9.07 6.21 -0.83
CA PHE A 231 9.87 7.40 -0.64
C PHE A 231 9.72 7.89 0.79
N LEU A 232 10.75 8.51 1.33
CA LEU A 232 10.74 9.16 2.64
C LEU A 232 11.32 10.55 2.47
N PHE A 233 10.53 11.57 2.81
CA PHE A 233 10.93 12.96 2.70
C PHE A 233 10.83 13.65 4.06
N PRO A 234 11.78 14.52 4.45
CA PRO A 234 11.51 15.50 5.48
C PRO A 234 10.43 16.47 4.98
N ALA A 235 9.61 17.01 5.89
CA ALA A 235 8.54 17.95 5.55
C ALA A 235 9.05 19.12 4.70
N SER A 236 10.25 19.63 4.98
CA SER A 236 10.90 20.73 4.26
C SER A 236 11.24 20.46 2.78
N LEU A 237 11.14 19.20 2.30
CA LEU A 237 11.30 18.84 0.89
C LEU A 237 9.97 18.54 0.18
N ILE A 238 8.84 18.65 0.88
CA ILE A 238 7.52 18.74 0.24
C ILE A 238 7.46 20.17 -0.35
N PRO A 239 7.43 20.37 -1.68
CA PRO A 239 7.54 21.71 -2.24
C PRO A 239 6.32 22.55 -1.85
N ASP A 240 6.52 23.85 -1.59
CA ASP A 240 5.38 24.76 -1.44
C ASP A 240 4.62 24.86 -2.76
N MET A 241 3.49 24.15 -2.80
CA MET A 241 2.61 24.05 -3.96
C MET A 241 1.90 25.38 -4.30
N SER A 242 2.09 26.46 -3.52
CA SER A 242 1.69 27.82 -3.90
C SER A 242 2.29 28.26 -5.26
N THR A 243 3.46 27.71 -5.62
CA THR A 243 4.16 28.01 -6.88
C THR A 243 3.78 27.12 -8.07
N PHE A 244 2.93 26.10 -7.91
CA PHE A 244 2.51 25.24 -9.02
C PHE A 244 1.35 25.84 -9.84
N HIS A 245 1.69 26.55 -10.91
CA HIS A 245 0.74 26.76 -12.02
C HIS A 245 0.54 25.44 -12.79
N ILE A 246 -0.63 24.83 -12.61
CA ILE A 246 -1.07 23.72 -13.47
C ILE A 246 -1.57 24.32 -14.79
N SER A 247 -0.70 24.40 -15.80
CA SER A 247 -1.16 24.63 -17.17
C SER A 247 -1.85 23.37 -17.66
N GLY A 248 -3.17 23.43 -17.83
CA GLY A 248 -3.94 22.33 -18.41
C GLY A 248 -3.62 22.09 -19.88
N ALA A 249 -3.74 20.84 -20.29
CA ALA A 249 -3.88 20.37 -21.67
C ALA A 249 -4.98 19.30 -21.69
#